data_AF-A0A1H6FQS2-F1
#
_entry.id   AF-A0A1H6FQS2-F1
#
_cell.length_a   1.000
_cell.length_b   1.000
_cell.length_c   1.000
_cell.angle_alpha   90.00
_cell.angle_beta   90.00
_cell.angle_gamma   90.00
#
_symmetry.space_group_name_H-M   'P 1'
#
loop_
_entity.id
_entity.type
_entity.pdbx_description
1 polymer ?
#
loop_
_entity_poly.entity_id
_entity_poly.type
_entity_poly.pdbx_seq_one_letter_code
_entity_poly.pdbx_strand_id
1 'polypeptide(L)' 'MGSGRSLPRTPIEWYMLGLLLVVLNVGILLVTGHPLLEAVAMGLFYGLMLALLIVVAAGVWSTVRGDEETPDADSME' A
#
# COMPACT_ATOMS: atom_id res chain seq x y z
N MET A 1 15.67 15.00 -9.78
CA MET A 1 15.94 13.61 -9.36
C MET A 1 14.66 13.04 -8.75
N GLY A 2 13.72 12.67 -9.61
CA GLY A 2 12.47 12.06 -9.19
C GLY A 2 12.69 10.57 -9.01
N SER A 3 13.20 10.15 -7.86
CA SER A 3 13.00 8.76 -7.40
C SER A 3 11.54 8.66 -6.95
N GLY A 4 10.61 8.84 -7.88
CA GLY A 4 9.20 8.63 -7.64
C GLY A 4 9.06 7.20 -7.21
N ARG A 5 8.79 6.97 -5.93
CA ARG A 5 8.60 5.64 -5.37
C ARG A 5 7.38 5.08 -6.09
N SER A 6 7.65 4.31 -7.14
CA SER A 6 6.62 3.66 -7.95
C SER A 6 5.74 2.87 -7.01
N LEU A 7 4.42 2.95 -7.21
CA LEU A 7 3.51 1.99 -6.61
C LEU A 7 4.01 0.57 -6.91
N PRO A 8 3.83 -0.39 -5.96
CA PRO A 8 4.13 -1.80 -6.21
C PRO A 8 3.47 -2.25 -7.51
N ARG A 9 4.26 -2.79 -8.42
CA ARG A 9 3.80 -3.20 -9.76
C ARG A 9 3.45 -4.68 -9.81
N THR A 10 3.98 -5.46 -8.87
CA THR A 10 3.79 -6.91 -8.83
C THR A 10 3.00 -7.35 -7.60
N PRO A 11 2.23 -8.46 -7.67
CA PRO A 11 1.51 -8.99 -6.52
C PRO A 11 2.41 -9.28 -5.32
N ILE A 12 3.64 -9.74 -5.57
CA ILE A 12 4.59 -10.05 -4.50
C ILE A 12 5.04 -8.81 -3.73
N GLU A 13 5.23 -7.67 -4.41
CA GLU A 13 5.57 -6.41 -3.74
C GLU A 13 4.42 -5.91 -2.85
N TRP A 14 3.16 -6.18 -3.22
CA TRP A 14 1.99 -5.89 -2.38
C TRP A 14 1.97 -6.75 -1.11
N TYR A 15 2.30 -8.04 -1.20
CA TYR A 15 2.43 -8.89 -0.02
C TYR A 15 3.58 -8.45 0.89
N MET A 16 4.72 -8.05 0.32
CA MET A 16 5.86 -7.53 1.07
C MET A 16 5.52 -6.20 1.76
N LEU A 17 4.76 -5.32 1.11
CA LEU A 17 4.24 -4.10 1.72
C LEU A 17 3.34 -4.42 2.92
N GLY A 18 2.41 -5.36 2.76
CA GLY A 18 1.53 -5.79 3.85
C GLY A 18 2.31 -6.35 5.05
N LEU A 19 3.28 -7.24 4.79
CA LEU A 19 4.16 -7.79 5.82
C LEU A 19 4.94 -6.69 6.53
N LEU A 20 5.52 -5.74 5.77
CA LEU A 20 6.27 -4.62 6.31
C LEU A 20 5.40 -3.75 7.23
N LEU A 21 4.15 -3.47 6.85
CA LEU A 21 3.22 -2.71 7.67
C LEU A 21 2.86 -3.42 8.98
N VAL A 22 2.68 -4.75 8.95
CA VAL A 22 2.47 -5.56 10.14
C VAL A 22 3.68 -5.49 11.06
N VAL A 23 4.88 -5.79 10.55
CA VAL A 23 6.12 -5.80 11.35
C VAL A 23 6.38 -4.43 11.95
N LEU A 24 6.18 -3.36 11.18
CA LEU A 24 6.32 -1.99 11.65
C LEU A 24 5.32 -1.68 12.78
N ASN A 25 4.06 -2.07 12.62
CA ASN A 25 3.04 -1.87 13.66
C ASN A 25 3.40 -2.60 14.95
N VAL A 26 3.79 -3.88 14.87
CA VAL A 26 4.22 -4.66 16.02
C VAL A 26 5.40 -3.97 16.70
N GLY A 27 6.41 -3.53 15.94
CA GLY A 27 7.56 -2.81 16.46
C GLY A 27 7.17 -1.52 17.20
N ILE A 28 6.26 -0.73 16.63
CA ILE A 28 5.75 0.50 17.28
C ILE A 28 5.05 0.15 18.60
N LEU A 29 4.17 -0.85 18.60
CA LEU A 29 3.43 -1.26 19.80
C LEU A 29 4.35 -1.76 20.91
N LEU A 30 5.43 -2.46 20.55
CA LEU A 30 6.46 -2.87 21.50
C LEU A 30 7.22 -1.68 22.08
N VAL A 31 7.56 -0.69 21.25
CA VAL A 31 8.23 0.54 21.71
C VAL A 31 7.31 1.38 22.60
N THR A 32 6.00 1.40 22.36
CA THR A 32 5.03 2.10 23.22
C THR A 32 4.66 1.33 24.49
N GLY A 33 5.23 0.13 24.69
CA GLY A 33 5.11 -0.62 25.94
C GLY A 33 3.96 -1.63 26.01
N HIS A 34 3.34 -1.99 24.88
CA HIS A 34 2.35 -3.08 24.87
C HIS A 34 3.01 -4.44 25.11
N PRO A 35 2.32 -5.38 25.79
CA PRO A 35 2.81 -6.74 25.95
C PRO A 35 2.89 -7.45 24.60
N LEU A 36 3.87 -8.35 24.45
CA LEU A 36 4.21 -8.96 23.16
C LEU A 36 3.01 -9.59 22.44
N LEU A 37 2.19 -10.35 23.15
CA LEU A 37 1.04 -11.04 22.56
C LEU A 37 -0.01 -10.05 22.03
N GLU A 38 -0.25 -8.99 22.79
CA GLU A 38 -1.19 -7.92 22.42
C GLU A 38 -0.66 -7.11 21.24
N ALA A 39 0.64 -6.77 21.25
CA ALA A 39 1.30 -6.08 20.15
C ALA A 39 1.23 -6.87 18.85
N VAL A 40 1.42 -8.21 18.90
CA VAL A 40 1.31 -9.09 17.73
C VAL A 40 -0.13 -9.14 17.21
N ALA A 41 -1.11 -9.34 18.09
CA ALA A 41 -2.52 -9.42 17.68
C ALA A 41 -3.01 -8.10 17.06
N MET A 42 -2.74 -6.98 17.71
CA MET A 42 -3.10 -5.65 17.20
C MET A 42 -2.30 -5.30 15.94
N GLY A 43 -1.00 -5.60 15.91
CA GLY A 43 -0.16 -5.30 14.76
C GLY A 43 -0.56 -6.09 13.51
N LEU A 44 -0.98 -7.35 13.67
CA LEU A 44 -1.59 -8.12 12.58
C LEU A 44 -2.90 -7.48 12.11
N PHE A 45 -3.82 -7.17 13.02
CA PHE A 45 -5.11 -6.60 12.66
C PHE A 45 -4.99 -5.24 11.97
N TYR A 46 -4.35 -4.27 12.62
CA TYR A 46 -4.21 -2.91 12.10
C TYR A 46 -3.23 -2.82 10.93
N GLY A 47 -2.14 -3.60 10.95
CA GLY A 47 -1.19 -3.64 9.85
C GLY A 47 -1.81 -4.17 8.56
N LEU A 48 -2.58 -5.26 8.64
CA LEU A 48 -3.30 -5.79 7.48
C LEU A 48 -4.44 -4.88 7.03
N MET A 49 -5.16 -4.26 7.98
CA MET A 49 -6.23 -3.32 7.64
C MET A 49 -5.70 -2.09 6.91
N LEU A 50 -4.55 -1.55 7.34
CA LEU A 50 -3.86 -0.46 6.64
C LEU A 50 -3.37 -0.90 5.25
N ALA A 51 -2.81 -2.11 5.13
CA ALA A 51 -2.40 -2.65 3.83
C ALA A 51 -3.58 -2.73 2.85
N LEU A 52 -4.74 -3.20 3.33
CA LEU A 52 -5.98 -3.25 2.54
C LEU A 52 -6.41 -1.86 2.08
N LEU A 53 -6.40 -0.86 2.98
CA LEU A 53 -6.75 0.52 2.62
C LEU A 53 -5.83 1.09 1.53
N ILE A 54 -4.53 0.79 1.59
CA ILE A 54 -3.57 1.25 0.59
C ILE A 54 -3.85 0.60 -0.77
N VAL A 55 -4.16 -0.71 -0.80
CA VAL A 55 -4.53 -1.41 -2.03
C VAL A 55 -5.79 -0.80 -2.65
N VAL A 56 -6.82 -0.53 -1.84
CA VAL A 56 -8.05 0.11 -2.30
C VAL A 56 -7.76 1.51 -2.84
N ALA A 57 -6.99 2.32 -2.12
CA ALA A 57 -6.62 3.66 -2.56
C ALA A 57 -5.82 3.64 -3.87
N ALA A 58 -4.88 2.70 -4.02
CA ALA A 58 -4.12 2.52 -5.25
C ALA A 58 -5.01 2.07 -6.42
N GLY A 59 -5.96 1.18 -6.17
CA GLY A 59 -6.96 0.76 -7.16
C GLY A 59 -7.83 1.93 -7.63
N VAL A 60 -8.41 2.68 -6.69
CA VAL A 60 -9.21 3.89 -6.98
C VAL A 60 -8.39 4.91 -7.78
N TRP A 61 -7.14 5.15 -7.38
CA TRP A 61 -6.24 6.07 -8.08
C TRP A 61 -5.95 5.63 -9.52
N SER A 62 -5.71 4.33 -9.72
CA SER A 62 -5.52 3.75 -11.05
C SER A 62 -6.77 3.89 -11.92
N THR A 63 -7.97 3.70 -11.35
CA THR A 63 -9.23 3.87 -12.08
C THR A 63 -9.44 5.33 -12.48
N VAL A 64 -9.24 6.28 -11.56
CA VAL A 64 -9.50 7.71 -11.82
C VAL A 64 -8.53 8.30 -12.84
N ARG A 65 -7.26 7.89 -12.83
CA ARG A 65 -6.25 8.40 -13.78
C ARG A 65 -6.18 7.63 -15.10
N GLY A 66 -6.63 6.38 -15.12
CA GLY A 66 -6.67 5.58 -16.35
C GLY A 66 -7.60 6.15 -17.42
N ASP A 67 -8.60 6.94 -17.02
CA ASP A 67 -9.55 7.60 -17.94
C ASP A 67 -8.97 8.86 -18.61
N GLU A 68 -7.83 9.40 -18.15
CA GLU A 68 -7.23 10.65 -18.70
C GLU A 68 -6.26 10.40 -19.88
N GLU A 69 -5.89 9.15 -20.18
CA GLU A 69 -4.91 8.83 -21.21
C GLU A 69 -5.58 8.32 -22.51
N THR A 70 -6.36 9.19 -23.15
CA THR A 70 -6.69 9.08 -24.59
C THR A 70 -6.28 10.38 -25.29
N PRO A 71 -5.01 10.52 -25.72
CA PRO A 71 -4.68 11.47 -26.76
C PRO A 71 -5.16 10.86 -28.08
N ASP A 72 -6.24 11.42 -28.65
CA ASP A 72 -6.61 11.20 -30.05
C ASP A 72 -5.39 11.55 -30.93
N ALA A 73 -4.64 10.53 -31.30
CA ALA A 73 -3.46 10.61 -32.15
C ALA A 73 -3.74 10.06 -33.56
N ASP A 74 -5.00 10.00 -33.98
CA ASP A 74 -5.43 9.50 -35.31
C ASP A 74 -6.42 10.46 -36.01
N SER A 75 -6.15 11.77 -36.00
CA SER A 75 -6.92 12.74 -36.80
C SER A 75 -5.99 13.77 -37.46
N MET A 76 -5.02 13.27 -38.20
CA MET A 76 -4.33 13.99 -39.27
C MET A 76 -4.17 13.04 -40.46
N GLU A 77 -5.28 12.73 -41.12
CA GLU A 77 -5.32 12.30 -42.53
C GLU A 77 -6.36 13.13 -43.28
#